data_AF-A0A6A6F0B0-F1
#
_entry.id   AF-A0A6A6F0B0-F1
#
_cell.length_a   1.000
_cell.length_b   1.000
_cell.length_c   1.000
_cell.angle_alpha   90.00
_cell.angle_beta   90.00
_cell.angle_gamma   90.00
#
_symmetry.space_group_name_H-M   'P 1'
#
loop_
_entity.id
_entity.type
_entity.pdbx_description
1 polymer ?
#
loop_
_entity_poly.entity_id
_entity_poly.type
_entity_poly.pdbx_seq_one_letter_code
_entity_poly.pdbx_strand_id
1 'polypeptide(L)'
;RNKNQHRHSLWYRPFTTFRSNLSSLIRDLETLYTIPSSHAAKAKKKATDPAVVQRIRARLDHWRDFLVPKWHLAFSQVIADQRFSALGLFLMAALAEVCQVVGISRDLEDQGDEEVRKAIEALGQEEMGVAISRAEMDDRREDVGE
;
A
#
# COMPACT_ATOMS: atom_id res chain seq x y z
N ARG A 1 12.58 -25.76 -1.57
CA ARG A 1 12.81 -26.27 -2.95
C ARG A 1 13.38 -25.20 -3.90
N ASN A 2 12.88 -23.96 -3.94
CA ASN A 2 13.38 -22.87 -4.81
C ASN A 2 14.68 -22.14 -4.38
N LYS A 3 15.25 -22.45 -3.19
CA LYS A 3 16.33 -21.64 -2.57
C LYS A 3 17.67 -21.70 -3.30
N ASN A 4 18.00 -22.83 -3.93
CA ASN A 4 19.30 -23.02 -4.57
C ASN A 4 19.29 -22.66 -6.07
N GLN A 5 18.12 -22.62 -6.72
CA GLN A 5 17.97 -22.30 -8.14
C GLN A 5 17.79 -20.80 -8.41
N HIS A 6 17.19 -20.06 -7.46
CA HIS A 6 16.78 -18.66 -7.68
C HIS A 6 17.44 -17.67 -6.72
N ARG A 7 18.54 -18.05 -6.06
CA ARG A 7 19.22 -17.19 -5.07
C ARG A 7 19.67 -15.84 -5.65
N HIS A 8 19.91 -15.77 -6.96
CA HIS A 8 20.28 -14.57 -7.72
C HIS A 8 19.11 -13.93 -8.48
N SER A 9 17.92 -14.55 -8.48
CA SER A 9 16.75 -13.99 -9.15
C SER A 9 16.23 -12.77 -8.39
N LEU A 10 15.97 -11.68 -9.11
CA LEU A 10 15.58 -10.38 -8.54
C LEU A 10 14.29 -10.47 -7.71
N TRP A 11 13.38 -11.38 -8.05
CA TRP A 11 12.11 -11.59 -7.35
C TRP A 11 12.21 -12.44 -6.08
N TYR A 12 13.26 -13.28 -5.95
CA TYR A 12 13.34 -14.24 -4.86
C TYR A 12 13.54 -13.56 -3.50
N ARG A 13 14.33 -12.48 -3.45
CA ARG A 13 14.52 -11.66 -2.24
C ARG A 13 13.18 -11.05 -1.78
N PRO A 14 12.45 -10.27 -2.61
CA PRO A 14 11.10 -9.78 -2.33
C PRO A 14 10.16 -10.88 -1.83
N PHE A 15 10.12 -12.04 -2.49
CA PHE A 15 9.31 -13.19 -2.06
C PHE A 15 9.69 -13.69 -0.66
N THR A 16 10.98 -13.85 -0.37
CA THR A 16 11.42 -14.28 0.97
C THR A 16 11.07 -13.28 2.05
N THR A 17 11.18 -11.98 1.76
CA THR A 17 10.79 -10.90 2.68
C THR A 17 9.29 -10.91 2.92
N PHE A 18 8.48 -11.06 1.87
CA PHE A 18 7.02 -11.22 1.96
C PHE A 18 6.63 -12.38 2.88
N ARG A 19 7.16 -13.59 2.58
CA ARG A 19 6.86 -14.79 3.37
C ARG A 19 7.28 -14.67 4.84
N SER A 20 8.45 -14.06 5.09
CA SER A 20 8.96 -13.84 6.45
C SER A 20 8.07 -12.88 7.24
N ASN A 21 7.68 -11.78 6.59
CA ASN A 21 6.78 -10.79 7.17
C ASN A 21 5.41 -11.39 7.47
N LEU A 22 4.82 -12.15 6.54
CA LEU A 22 3.57 -12.86 6.74
C LEU A 22 3.64 -13.85 7.90
N SER A 23 4.72 -14.64 7.97
CA SER A 23 4.93 -15.57 9.10
C SER A 23 5.01 -14.85 10.45
N SER A 24 5.58 -13.64 10.46
CA SER A 24 5.69 -12.83 11.67
C SER A 24 4.34 -12.24 12.08
N LEU A 25 3.54 -11.78 11.11
CA LEU A 25 2.17 -11.32 11.34
C LEU A 25 1.30 -12.44 11.92
N ILE A 26 1.37 -13.65 11.34
CA ILE A 26 0.62 -14.81 11.83
C ILE A 26 0.99 -15.12 13.29
N ARG A 27 2.27 -15.10 13.67
CA ARG A 27 2.70 -15.31 15.07
C ARG A 27 2.17 -14.26 16.03
N ASP A 28 2.17 -12.99 15.61
CA ASP A 28 1.62 -11.90 16.42
C ASP A 28 0.10 -12.10 16.60
N LEU A 29 -0.63 -12.52 15.56
CA LEU A 29 -2.07 -12.85 15.61
C LEU A 29 -2.37 -14.09 16.47
N GLU A 30 -1.58 -15.16 16.34
CA GLU A 30 -1.68 -16.36 17.18
C GLU A 30 -1.49 -16.01 18.65
N THR A 31 -0.56 -15.10 18.97
CA THR A 31 -0.35 -14.59 20.34
C THR A 31 -1.61 -13.91 20.87
N LEU A 32 -2.30 -13.12 20.05
CA LEU A 32 -3.57 -12.47 20.43
C LEU A 32 -4.73 -13.47 20.56
N TYR A 33 -4.78 -14.51 19.73
CA TYR A 33 -5.86 -15.50 19.75
C TYR A 33 -5.64 -16.61 20.79
N THR A 34 -4.42 -16.75 21.33
CA THR A 34 -4.10 -17.80 22.33
C THR A 34 -4.98 -17.68 23.57
N ILE A 35 -5.63 -18.78 23.95
CA ILE A 35 -6.50 -18.87 25.13
C ILE A 35 -5.62 -19.09 26.38
N PRO A 36 -5.59 -18.17 27.36
CA PRO A 36 -4.76 -18.35 28.55
C PRO A 36 -5.26 -19.49 29.43
N SER A 37 -4.36 -20.39 29.82
CA SER A 37 -4.69 -21.57 30.65
C SER A 37 -4.80 -21.27 32.15
N SER A 38 -4.36 -20.10 32.63
CA SER A 38 -4.38 -19.73 34.05
C SER A 38 -4.70 -18.24 34.26
N HIS A 39 -5.12 -17.89 35.48
CA HIS A 39 -5.41 -16.49 35.85
C HIS A 39 -4.16 -15.59 35.76
N ALA A 40 -2.98 -16.10 36.13
CA ALA A 40 -1.72 -15.39 35.96
C ALA A 40 -1.39 -15.15 34.47
N ALA A 41 -1.65 -16.15 33.61
CA ALA A 41 -1.49 -16.00 32.17
C ALA A 41 -2.49 -14.99 31.57
N LYS A 42 -3.73 -14.92 32.08
CA LYS A 42 -4.72 -13.90 31.69
C LYS A 42 -4.25 -12.48 32.03
N ALA A 43 -3.73 -12.27 33.24
CA ALA A 43 -3.23 -10.96 33.66
C ALA A 43 -2.03 -10.50 32.81
N LYS A 44 -1.07 -11.40 32.55
CA LYS A 44 0.08 -11.13 31.68
C LYS A 44 -0.34 -10.83 30.24
N LYS A 45 -1.31 -11.58 29.71
CA LYS A 45 -1.86 -11.36 28.37
C LYS A 45 -2.52 -9.98 28.26
N LYS A 46 -3.38 -9.61 29.22
CA LYS A 46 -4.02 -8.28 29.26
C LYS A 46 -3.01 -7.12 29.21
N ALA A 47 -1.86 -7.27 29.85
CA ALA A 47 -0.79 -6.28 29.80
C ALA A 47 -0.01 -6.28 28.47
N THR A 48 0.09 -7.43 27.80
CA THR A 48 0.91 -7.61 26.58
C THR A 48 0.13 -7.35 25.29
N ASP A 49 -1.15 -7.69 25.25
CA ASP A 49 -2.05 -7.53 24.10
C ASP A 49 -2.00 -6.12 23.47
N PRO A 50 -2.08 -4.99 24.21
CA PRO A 50 -2.03 -3.67 23.58
C PRO A 50 -0.71 -3.41 22.83
N ALA A 51 0.42 -3.90 23.36
CA ALA A 51 1.71 -3.77 22.68
C ALA A 51 1.80 -4.64 21.41
N VAL A 52 1.17 -5.83 21.42
CA VAL A 52 1.10 -6.72 20.25
C VAL A 52 0.19 -6.12 19.18
N VAL A 53 -1.00 -5.63 19.56
CA VAL A 53 -1.91 -4.93 18.64
C VAL A 53 -1.21 -3.76 17.97
N GLN A 54 -0.48 -2.94 18.74
CA GLN A 54 0.17 -1.78 18.14
C GLN A 54 1.34 -2.14 17.22
N ARG A 55 2.05 -3.23 17.53
CA ARG A 55 3.08 -3.78 16.64
C ARG A 55 2.48 -4.29 15.33
N ILE A 56 1.30 -4.92 15.38
CA ILE A 56 0.59 -5.38 14.18
C ILE A 56 0.21 -4.18 13.32
N ARG A 57 -0.40 -3.14 13.90
CA ARG A 57 -0.79 -1.92 13.17
C ARG A 57 0.40 -1.26 12.48
N ALA A 58 1.47 -0.96 13.23
CA ALA A 58 2.68 -0.35 12.68
C ALA A 58 3.32 -1.22 11.57
N ARG A 59 3.22 -2.55 11.66
CA ARG A 59 3.67 -3.46 10.61
C ARG A 59 2.82 -3.33 9.36
N LEU A 60 1.50 -3.28 9.49
CA LEU A 60 0.58 -3.14 8.35
C LEU A 60 0.73 -1.77 7.67
N ASP A 61 0.91 -0.70 8.44
CA ASP A 61 1.23 0.63 7.89
C ASP A 61 2.52 0.58 7.08
N HIS A 62 3.59 -0.01 7.64
CA HIS A 62 4.84 -0.19 6.91
C HIS A 62 4.71 -1.07 5.67
N TRP A 63 3.83 -2.07 5.71
CA TRP A 63 3.56 -2.90 4.54
C TRP A 63 2.92 -2.07 3.43
N ARG A 64 1.83 -1.35 3.74
CA ARG A 64 1.12 -0.49 2.79
C ARG A 64 2.09 0.50 2.14
N ASP A 65 2.85 1.23 2.96
CA ASP A 65 3.62 2.38 2.48
C ASP A 65 4.91 1.96 1.74
N PHE A 66 5.55 0.85 2.12
CA PHE A 66 6.89 0.51 1.62
C PHE A 66 7.03 -0.87 1.01
N LEU A 67 6.40 -1.90 1.58
CA LEU A 67 6.68 -3.28 1.18
C LEU A 67 5.77 -3.75 0.05
N VAL A 68 4.48 -3.41 0.09
CA VAL A 68 3.49 -3.78 -0.94
C VAL A 68 3.92 -3.25 -2.31
N PRO A 69 4.30 -1.97 -2.49
CA PRO A 69 4.79 -1.49 -3.78
C PRO A 69 6.04 -2.24 -4.27
N LYS A 70 6.97 -2.57 -3.36
CA LYS A 70 8.20 -3.32 -3.69
C LYS A 70 7.91 -4.75 -4.10
N TRP A 71 6.99 -5.43 -3.41
CA TRP A 71 6.58 -6.80 -3.74
C TRP A 71 5.82 -6.82 -5.06
N HIS A 72 4.88 -5.90 -5.25
CA HIS A 72 4.13 -5.74 -6.49
C HIS A 72 5.06 -5.55 -7.69
N LEU A 73 6.00 -4.59 -7.61
CA LEU A 73 6.97 -4.34 -8.67
C LEU A 73 7.84 -5.57 -8.98
N ALA A 74 8.32 -6.25 -7.94
CA ALA A 74 9.14 -7.44 -8.13
C ALA A 74 8.37 -8.58 -8.79
N PHE A 75 7.10 -8.79 -8.41
CA PHE A 75 6.27 -9.86 -8.95
C PHE A 75 5.75 -9.52 -10.35
N SER A 76 5.47 -8.26 -10.65
CA SER A 76 5.11 -7.83 -12.01
C SER A 76 6.28 -8.02 -12.99
N GLN A 77 7.52 -7.81 -12.55
CA GLN A 77 8.71 -8.12 -13.35
C GLN A 77 8.83 -9.61 -13.68
N VAL A 78 8.42 -10.52 -12.79
CA VAL A 78 8.38 -11.97 -13.07
C VAL A 78 7.37 -12.29 -14.17
N ILE A 79 6.24 -11.58 -14.17
CA ILE A 79 5.23 -11.71 -15.23
C ILE A 79 5.81 -11.22 -16.56
N ALA A 80 6.47 -10.06 -16.54
CA ALA A 80 7.07 -9.44 -17.72
C ALA A 80 8.20 -10.28 -18.33
N ASP A 81 8.96 -11.05 -17.53
CA ASP A 81 10.01 -11.95 -18.01
C ASP A 81 9.45 -13.14 -18.83
N GLN A 82 8.13 -13.38 -18.82
CA GLN A 82 7.35 -14.41 -19.54
C GLN A 82 7.71 -15.87 -19.27
N ARG A 83 8.97 -16.18 -18.95
CA ARG A 83 9.50 -17.53 -18.66
C ARG A 83 8.92 -18.13 -17.38
N PHE A 84 8.47 -17.28 -16.47
CA PHE A 84 7.86 -17.65 -15.20
C PHE A 84 6.53 -16.92 -14.97
N SER A 85 5.83 -16.54 -16.04
CA SER A 85 4.59 -15.75 -15.97
C SER A 85 3.52 -16.37 -15.07
N ALA A 86 3.34 -17.70 -15.14
CA ALA A 86 2.42 -18.41 -14.26
C ALA A 86 2.77 -18.27 -12.76
N LEU A 87 4.07 -18.31 -12.42
CA LEU A 87 4.53 -18.09 -11.05
C LEU A 87 4.34 -16.63 -10.63
N GLY A 88 4.64 -15.68 -11.54
CA GLY A 88 4.43 -14.26 -11.29
C GLY A 88 2.95 -13.93 -11.02
N LEU A 89 2.04 -14.48 -11.82
CA LEU A 89 0.59 -14.34 -11.62
C LEU A 89 0.14 -14.92 -10.28
N PHE A 90 0.63 -16.10 -9.92
CA PHE A 90 0.35 -16.71 -8.62
C PHE A 90 0.84 -15.83 -7.45
N LEU A 91 2.05 -15.28 -7.53
CA LEU A 91 2.60 -14.39 -6.50
C LEU A 91 1.82 -13.07 -6.39
N MET A 92 1.39 -12.52 -7.52
CA MET A 92 0.52 -11.34 -7.55
C MET A 92 -0.85 -11.61 -6.93
N ALA A 93 -1.48 -12.74 -7.27
CA ALA A 93 -2.75 -13.13 -6.68
C ALA A 93 -2.63 -13.34 -5.16
N ALA A 94 -1.59 -14.02 -4.70
CA ALA A 94 -1.33 -14.20 -3.28
C ALA A 94 -1.07 -12.88 -2.54
N LEU A 95 -0.37 -11.94 -3.18
CA LEU A 95 -0.17 -10.59 -2.62
C LEU A 95 -1.51 -9.86 -2.47
N ALA A 96 -2.34 -9.87 -3.51
CA ALA A 96 -3.66 -9.23 -3.51
C ALA A 96 -4.57 -9.82 -2.43
N GLU A 97 -4.63 -11.15 -2.32
CA GLU A 97 -5.43 -11.84 -1.29
C GLU A 97 -4.97 -11.46 0.12
N VAL A 98 -3.66 -11.43 0.38
CA VAL A 98 -3.14 -11.01 1.68
C VAL A 98 -3.53 -9.55 1.98
N CYS A 99 -3.32 -8.64 1.03
CA CYS A 99 -3.68 -7.22 1.18
C CYS A 99 -5.18 -7.04 1.47
N GLN A 100 -6.04 -7.84 0.84
CA GLN A 100 -7.47 -7.83 1.10
C GLN A 100 -7.79 -8.33 2.52
N VAL A 101 -7.22 -9.47 2.93
CA VAL A 101 -7.46 -10.07 4.26
C VAL A 101 -7.01 -9.14 5.39
N VAL A 102 -5.88 -8.45 5.23
CA VAL A 102 -5.37 -7.53 6.26
C VAL A 102 -5.96 -6.12 6.20
N GLY A 103 -6.83 -5.84 5.22
CA GLY A 103 -7.49 -4.54 5.05
C GLY A 103 -6.69 -3.48 4.29
N ILE A 104 -5.46 -3.77 3.86
CA ILE A 104 -4.61 -2.83 3.10
C ILE A 104 -5.26 -2.42 1.78
N SER A 105 -5.96 -3.33 1.09
CA SER A 105 -6.61 -3.00 -0.19
C SER A 105 -7.65 -1.90 -0.02
N ARG A 106 -8.45 -1.97 1.05
CA ARG A 106 -9.46 -0.96 1.36
C ARG A 106 -8.83 0.38 1.70
N ASP A 107 -7.77 0.37 2.52
CA ASP A 107 -7.05 1.60 2.87
C ASP A 107 -6.44 2.28 1.63
N LEU A 108 -5.94 1.50 0.66
CA LEU A 108 -5.42 2.03 -0.60
C LEU A 108 -6.53 2.57 -1.53
N GLU A 109 -7.68 1.89 -1.58
CA GLU A 109 -8.86 2.37 -2.30
C GLU A 109 -9.37 3.69 -1.72
N ASP A 110 -9.54 3.77 -0.40
CA ASP A 110 -9.98 4.98 0.30
C ASP A 110 -9.01 6.16 0.07
N GLN A 111 -7.69 5.89 0.04
CA GLN A 111 -6.67 6.90 -0.28
C GLN A 111 -6.74 7.33 -1.75
N GLY A 112 -6.90 6.38 -2.67
CA GLY A 112 -7.02 6.66 -4.10
C GLY A 112 -8.26 7.50 -4.43
N ASP A 113 -9.39 7.17 -3.83
CA ASP A 113 -10.64 7.92 -4.00
C ASP A 113 -10.51 9.37 -3.52
N GLU A 114 -9.84 9.58 -2.39
CA GLU A 114 -9.58 10.92 -1.85
C GLU A 114 -8.61 11.73 -2.73
N GLU A 115 -7.56 11.09 -3.26
CA GLU A 115 -6.64 11.73 -4.21
C GLU A 115 -7.35 12.10 -5.52
N VAL A 116 -8.16 11.20 -6.07
CA VAL A 116 -8.97 11.46 -7.28
C VAL A 116 -9.94 12.60 -7.04
N ARG A 117 -10.62 12.62 -5.89
CA ARG A 117 -11.52 13.72 -5.51
C ARG A 117 -10.81 15.06 -5.49
N LYS A 118 -9.62 15.13 -4.88
CA LYS A 118 -8.79 16.35 -4.85
C LYS A 118 -8.33 16.77 -6.25
N ALA A 119 -7.95 15.82 -7.09
CA ALA A 119 -7.56 16.10 -8.47
C ALA A 119 -8.73 16.68 -9.29
N ILE A 120 -9.94 16.14 -9.12
CA ILE A 120 -11.16 16.67 -9.76
C ILE A 120 -11.45 18.09 -9.27
N GLU A 121 -11.33 18.36 -7.97
CA GLU A 121 -11.54 19.70 -7.41
C GLU A 121 -10.51 20.71 -7.94
N ALA A 122 -9.23 20.33 -8.00
CA ALA A 122 -8.16 21.17 -8.53
C ALA A 122 -8.37 21.49 -10.03
N LEU A 123 -8.74 20.49 -10.83
CA LEU A 123 -9.06 20.69 -12.25
C LEU A 123 -10.28 21.61 -12.44
N GLY A 124 -11.31 21.48 -11.60
CA GLY A 124 -12.47 22.37 -11.64
C GLY A 124 -12.16 23.82 -11.26
N GLN A 125 -11.12 24.07 -10.46
CA GLN A 125 -10.63 25.41 -10.17
C GLN A 125 -9.82 26.01 -11.31
N GLU A 126 -9.08 25.19 -12.07
CA GLU A 126 -8.31 25.64 -13.23
C GLU A 126 -9.19 25.94 -14.46
N GLU A 127 -10.30 25.24 -14.63
CA GLU A 127 -11.24 25.45 -15.76
C GLU A 127 -12.11 26.71 -15.58
N MET A 128 -12.25 27.21 -14.34
CA MET A 128 -12.77 28.54 -14.03
C MET A 128 -11.69 29.60 -14.31
N GLY A 129 -11.35 29.78 -15.59
CA GLY A 129 -10.49 30.86 -16.06
C GLY A 129 -10.97 32.21 -15.52
N VAL A 130 -10.00 33.06 -15.12
CA VAL A 130 -10.26 34.42 -14.63
C VAL A 130 -11.20 35.13 -15.61
N ALA A 131 -12.42 35.43 -15.15
CA ALA A 131 -13.36 36.26 -15.90
C ALA A 131 -12.79 37.68 -15.94
N ILE A 132 -12.00 37.96 -16.98
CA ILE A 132 -11.57 39.33 -17.30
C ILE A 132 -12.83 40.11 -17.63
N SER A 133 -13.21 41.03 -16.76
CA SER A 133 -14.31 41.94 -17.02
C SER A 133 -13.98 42.80 -18.24
N ARG A 134 -14.96 42.99 -19.14
CA ARG A 134 -14.81 43.72 -20.42
C ARG A 134 -14.19 45.12 -20.29
N ALA A 135 -14.22 45.73 -19.11
CA ALA A 135 -13.56 47.01 -18.82
C ALA A 135 -12.03 46.92 -18.86
N GLU A 136 -11.42 45.80 -18.45
CA GLU A 136 -9.96 45.61 -18.43
C GLU A 136 -9.35 45.27 -19.81
N MET A 137 -10.20 45.01 -20.80
CA MET A 137 -9.81 44.80 -22.20
C MET A 137 -9.69 46.12 -22.98
N ASP A 138 -10.36 47.18 -22.52
CA ASP A 138 -10.40 48.48 -23.19
C ASP A 138 -9.15 49.30 -22.85
N ASP A 139 -8.75 49.27 -21.57
CA ASP A 139 -7.58 50.01 -21.04
C ASP A 139 -6.24 49.55 -21.65
N ARG A 140 -6.17 48.31 -22.17
CA ARG A 140 -4.96 47.76 -22.82
C ARG A 140 -4.84 48.10 -24.31
N ARG A 141 -5.87 48.68 -24.93
CA ARG A 141 -5.83 49.07 -26.35
C ARG A 141 -5.46 50.53 -26.57
N GLU A 142 -5.53 51.37 -25.53
CA GLU A 142 -5.28 52.81 -25.67
C GLU A 142 -3.79 53.21 -25.54
N ASP A 143 -2.90 52.31 -25.07
CA ASP A 143 -1.48 52.62 -24.83
C ASP A 143 -0.51 52.09 -25.92
N VAL A 144 -0.93 52.10 -27.19
CA VAL A 144 -0.04 51.72 -28.33
C VAL A 144 -0.13 52.71 -29.50
N GLY A 145 -0.45 53.97 -29.22
CA GLY A 145 -0.54 54.98 -30.26
C GLY A 145 -0.28 56.41 -29.79
N GLU A 146 0.99 56.76 -29.60
CA GLU A 146 1.67 57.91 -30.26
C GLU A 146 3.19 57.87 -30.03
#